data_AF-A0A1N6R0J4-F1
#
_entry.id   AF-A0A1N6R0J4-F1
#
_cell.length_a   1.000
_cell.length_b   1.000
_cell.length_c   1.000
_cell.angle_alpha   90.00
_cell.angle_beta   90.00
_cell.angle_gamma   90.00
#
_symmetry.space_group_name_H-M   'P 1'
#
loop_
_entity.id
_entity.type
_entity.pdbx_description
1 polymer ?
#
loop_
_entity_poly.entity_id
_entity_poly.type
_entity_poly.pdbx_seq_one_letter_code
_entity_poly.pdbx_strand_id
1 'polypeptide(L)'
;MKNGKTCDKSKFRNLAISFAVLLAGCASAPPAPVRVEIPVFTPCVKVQIPRPDYEFDKLTPSTLDGEIVLALARDWLRGRKYEEGLRAIIAGCS
;
A
#
# COMPACT_ATOMS: atom_id res chain seq x y z
N MET A 1 54.82 3.85 -61.49
CA MET A 1 53.95 2.77 -60.98
C MET A 1 52.95 3.35 -59.98
N LYS A 2 51.66 3.38 -60.32
CA LYS A 2 50.59 3.72 -59.36
C LYS A 2 49.65 2.51 -59.29
N ASN A 3 49.77 1.74 -58.22
CA ASN A 3 48.98 0.54 -58.00
C ASN A 3 47.61 0.94 -57.45
N GLY A 4 46.60 0.99 -58.34
CA GLY A 4 45.21 1.19 -57.95
C GLY A 4 44.66 -0.06 -57.29
N LYS A 5 44.51 -0.03 -55.96
CA LYS A 5 43.71 -1.03 -55.23
C LYS A 5 42.24 -0.75 -55.53
N THR A 6 41.56 -1.72 -56.13
CA THR A 6 40.11 -1.69 -56.35
C THR A 6 39.40 -1.68 -54.98
N CYS A 7 38.62 -0.64 -54.72
CA CYS A 7 37.81 -0.55 -53.52
C CYS A 7 36.63 -1.51 -53.66
N ASP A 8 36.72 -2.66 -52.99
CA ASP A 8 35.70 -3.71 -53.00
C ASP A 8 34.39 -3.20 -52.35
N LYS A 9 33.47 -2.74 -53.20
CA LYS A 9 32.15 -2.21 -52.82
C LYS A 9 31.28 -3.25 -52.10
N SER A 10 31.55 -4.55 -52.26
CA SER A 10 30.76 -5.62 -51.65
C SER A 10 31.07 -5.76 -50.15
N LYS A 11 32.34 -5.62 -49.76
CA LYS A 11 32.76 -5.62 -48.35
C LYS A 11 32.22 -4.42 -47.59
N PHE A 12 32.16 -3.26 -48.22
CA PHE A 12 31.62 -2.04 -47.63
C PHE A 12 30.10 -2.13 -47.38
N ARG A 13 29.35 -2.78 -48.28
CA ARG A 13 27.90 -3.01 -48.13
C ARG A 13 27.58 -3.94 -46.96
N ASN A 14 28.32 -5.03 -46.81
CA ASN A 14 28.11 -5.97 -45.70
C ASN A 14 28.47 -5.35 -44.35
N LEU A 15 29.57 -4.58 -44.30
CA LEU A 15 29.95 -3.83 -43.10
C LEU A 15 28.87 -2.83 -42.68
N ALA A 16 28.29 -2.09 -43.64
CA ALA A 16 27.22 -1.13 -43.38
C ALA A 16 25.95 -1.79 -42.84
N ILE A 17 25.58 -2.97 -43.35
CA ILE A 17 24.42 -3.73 -42.86
C ILE A 17 24.65 -4.22 -41.43
N SER A 18 25.82 -4.79 -41.14
CA SER A 18 26.17 -5.21 -39.78
C SER A 18 26.16 -4.04 -38.79
N PHE A 19 26.68 -2.88 -39.19
CA PHE A 19 26.63 -1.67 -38.40
C PHE A 19 25.17 -1.20 -38.17
N ALA A 20 24.34 -1.17 -39.21
CA ALA A 20 22.94 -0.76 -39.08
C ALA A 20 22.15 -1.66 -38.12
N VAL A 21 22.39 -2.99 -38.13
CA VAL A 21 21.76 -3.94 -37.19
C VAL A 21 22.24 -3.70 -35.75
N LEU A 22 23.52 -3.41 -35.54
CA LEU A 22 24.07 -3.09 -34.21
C LEU A 22 23.49 -1.78 -33.64
N LEU A 23 23.23 -0.77 -34.49
CA LEU A 23 22.67 0.52 -34.04
C LEU A 23 21.17 0.45 -33.74
N ALA A 24 20.41 -0.46 -34.36
CA ALA A 24 18.98 -0.60 -34.11
C ALA A 24 18.65 -0.99 -32.65
N GLY A 25 19.55 -1.72 -31.98
CA GLY A 25 19.41 -2.06 -30.56
C GLY A 25 19.68 -0.89 -29.61
N CYS A 26 20.43 0.12 -30.04
CA CYS A 26 20.81 1.28 -29.22
C CYS A 26 19.73 2.38 -29.23
N ALA A 27 18.82 2.36 -30.21
CA ALA A 27 17.69 3.28 -30.30
C ALA A 27 16.45 2.83 -29.49
N SER A 28 16.49 1.64 -28.88
CA SER A 28 15.42 1.11 -28.04
C SER A 28 15.44 1.80 -26.66
N ALA A 29 14.95 3.05 -26.61
CA ALA A 29 14.71 3.72 -25.34
C ALA A 29 13.51 3.06 -24.62
N PRO A 30 13.64 2.66 -23.35
CA PRO A 30 12.49 2.21 -22.59
C PRO A 30 11.45 3.33 -22.49
N PRO A 31 10.15 2.98 -22.47
CA PRO A 31 9.09 3.98 -22.35
C PRO A 31 9.31 4.85 -21.11
N ALA A 32 9.00 6.14 -21.24
CA ALA A 32 9.16 7.09 -20.15
C ALA A 32 8.35 6.64 -18.92
N PRO A 33 8.89 6.81 -17.70
CA PRO A 33 8.17 6.44 -16.48
C PRO A 33 6.84 7.19 -16.39
N VAL A 34 5.76 6.43 -16.24
CA VAL A 34 4.40 6.96 -16.09
C VAL A 34 4.11 7.17 -14.60
N ARG A 35 3.68 8.37 -14.23
CA ARG A 35 3.14 8.60 -12.88
C ARG A 35 1.78 7.95 -12.77
N VAL A 36 1.63 7.07 -11.78
CA VAL A 36 0.35 6.45 -11.42
C VAL A 36 -0.01 6.93 -10.02
N GLU A 37 -1.14 7.61 -9.89
CA GLU A 37 -1.72 7.95 -8.60
C GLU A 37 -2.54 6.77 -8.12
N ILE A 38 -2.05 6.11 -7.06
CA ILE A 38 -2.74 4.98 -6.43
C ILE A 38 -3.52 5.57 -5.26
N PRO A 39 -4.86 5.48 -5.25
CA PRO A 39 -5.63 5.93 -4.11
C PRO A 39 -5.28 5.06 -2.90
N VAL A 40 -4.71 5.68 -1.88
CA VAL A 40 -4.46 5.02 -0.60
C VAL A 40 -5.68 5.26 0.29
N PHE A 41 -6.25 4.17 0.81
CA PHE A 41 -7.34 4.27 1.77
C PHE A 41 -6.86 5.03 3.01
N THR A 42 -7.48 6.16 3.30
CA THR A 42 -7.22 6.91 4.54
C THR A 42 -8.32 6.56 5.54
N PRO A 43 -7.97 6.14 6.76
CA PRO A 43 -8.98 5.82 7.76
C PRO A 43 -9.74 7.10 8.10
N CYS A 44 -11.07 7.04 8.02
CA CYS A 44 -11.90 8.19 8.37
C CYS A 44 -11.83 8.52 9.87
N VAL A 45 -11.72 7.48 10.71
CA VAL A 45 -11.60 7.65 12.16
C VAL A 45 -10.22 8.22 12.50
N LYS A 46 -10.18 9.52 12.82
CA LYS A 46 -8.95 10.24 13.19
C LYS A 46 -8.72 10.30 14.70
N VAL A 47 -9.77 10.10 15.49
CA VAL A 47 -9.72 10.16 16.96
C VAL A 47 -10.10 8.81 17.51
N GLN A 48 -9.24 8.26 18.35
CA GLN A 48 -9.48 6.98 19.02
C GLN A 48 -9.97 7.25 20.44
N ILE A 49 -11.18 6.81 20.76
CA ILE A 49 -11.70 6.89 22.13
C ILE A 49 -11.07 5.73 22.91
N PRO A 50 -10.43 6.00 24.06
CA PRO A 50 -9.88 4.93 24.87
C PRO A 50 -11.02 4.05 25.41
N ARG A 51 -10.86 2.72 25.31
CA ARG A 51 -11.78 1.77 25.93
C ARG A 51 -11.72 1.97 27.45
N PRO A 52 -12.87 2.10 28.14
CA PRO A 52 -12.89 2.14 29.59
C PRO A 52 -12.26 0.88 30.18
N ASP A 53 -11.56 1.04 31.30
CA ASP A 53 -11.09 -0.08 32.11
C ASP A 53 -12.28 -0.69 32.86
N TYR A 54 -12.81 -1.80 32.32
CA TYR A 54 -13.99 -2.47 32.85
C TYR A 54 -13.61 -3.38 34.02
N GLU A 55 -14.44 -3.40 35.06
CA GLU A 55 -14.29 -4.32 36.19
C GLU A 55 -14.48 -5.77 35.72
N PHE A 56 -15.39 -5.99 34.77
CA PHE A 56 -15.64 -7.28 34.15
C PHE A 56 -14.39 -7.91 33.51
N ASP A 57 -13.52 -7.09 32.90
CA ASP A 57 -12.31 -7.59 32.22
C ASP A 57 -11.26 -8.15 33.19
N LYS A 58 -11.38 -7.84 34.49
CA LYS A 58 -10.43 -8.24 35.53
C LYS A 58 -10.83 -9.53 36.24
N LEU A 59 -11.99 -10.08 35.90
CA LEU A 59 -12.51 -11.28 36.53
C LEU A 59 -11.78 -12.51 36.02
N THR A 60 -11.64 -13.52 36.89
CA THR A 60 -11.05 -14.79 36.51
C THR A 60 -12.15 -15.77 36.09
N PRO A 61 -11.83 -16.81 35.32
CA PRO A 61 -12.80 -17.86 35.00
C PRO A 61 -13.36 -18.60 36.23
N SER A 62 -12.71 -18.45 37.39
CA SER A 62 -13.13 -19.04 38.66
C SER A 62 -13.95 -18.08 39.54
N THR A 63 -14.23 -16.85 39.07
CA THR A 63 -15.08 -15.88 39.77
C THR A 63 -16.51 -16.40 39.89
N LEU A 64 -17.17 -16.17 41.02
CA LEU A 64 -18.55 -16.58 41.25
C LEU A 64 -19.50 -15.84 40.29
N ASP A 65 -20.51 -16.52 39.75
CA ASP A 65 -21.48 -15.95 38.81
C ASP A 65 -22.12 -14.65 39.33
N GLY A 66 -22.41 -14.57 40.62
CA GLY A 66 -22.96 -13.37 41.24
C GLY A 66 -22.02 -12.16 41.17
N GLU A 67 -20.72 -12.38 41.33
CA GLU A 67 -19.71 -11.31 41.21
C GLU A 67 -19.54 -10.86 39.76
N ILE A 68 -19.64 -11.81 38.81
CA ILE A 68 -19.65 -11.52 37.37
C ILE A 68 -20.82 -10.60 37.00
N VAL A 69 -22.03 -10.94 37.45
CA VAL A 69 -23.23 -10.14 37.18
C VAL A 69 -23.13 -8.75 37.79
N LEU A 70 -22.59 -8.64 39.01
CA LEU A 70 -22.41 -7.34 39.68
C LEU A 70 -21.38 -6.45 38.97
N ALA A 71 -20.26 -7.03 38.52
CA ALA A 71 -19.26 -6.29 37.74
C ALA A 71 -19.86 -5.77 36.43
N LEU A 72 -20.61 -6.63 35.72
CA LEU A 72 -21.31 -6.24 34.49
C LEU A 72 -22.31 -5.09 34.74
N ALA A 73 -23.08 -5.16 35.84
CA ALA A 73 -24.03 -4.12 36.19
C ALA A 73 -23.37 -2.76 36.46
N ARG A 74 -22.19 -2.76 37.10
CA ARG A 74 -21.41 -1.52 37.36
C ARG A 74 -20.84 -0.93 36.07
N ASP A 75 -20.39 -1.78 35.16
CA ASP A 75 -19.80 -1.35 33.90
C ASP A 75 -20.84 -0.90 32.86
N TRP A 76 -22.10 -1.29 33.03
CA TRP A 76 -23.19 -1.06 32.08
C TRP A 76 -23.25 0.38 31.56
N LEU A 77 -23.34 1.37 32.47
CA LEU A 77 -23.46 2.78 32.07
C LEU A 77 -22.20 3.31 31.39
N ARG A 78 -21.01 2.81 31.76
CA ARG A 78 -19.76 3.19 31.08
C ARG A 78 -19.72 2.65 29.66
N GLY A 79 -20.14 1.40 29.48
CA GLY A 79 -20.26 0.76 28.17
C GLY A 79 -21.19 1.52 27.23
N ARG A 80 -22.39 1.91 27.72
CA ARG A 80 -23.36 2.69 26.93
C ARG A 80 -22.80 4.02 26.44
N LYS A 81 -22.17 4.80 27.31
CA LYS A 81 -21.54 6.08 26.95
C LYS A 81 -20.40 5.90 25.95
N TYR A 82 -19.58 4.86 26.14
CA TYR A 82 -18.48 4.55 25.22
C TYR A 82 -19.00 4.20 23.82
N GLU A 83 -20.03 3.36 23.72
CA GLU A 83 -20.64 3.03 22.43
C GLU A 83 -21.30 4.23 21.76
N GLU A 84 -21.94 5.12 22.51
CA GLU A 84 -22.49 6.38 21.97
C GLU A 84 -21.40 7.26 21.36
N GLY A 85 -20.27 7.41 22.05
CA GLY A 85 -19.11 8.13 21.52
C GLY A 85 -18.56 7.49 20.24
N LEU A 86 -18.42 6.16 20.20
CA LEU A 86 -18.00 5.45 19.00
C LEU A 86 -18.98 5.64 17.83
N ARG A 87 -20.28 5.52 18.10
CA ARG A 87 -21.33 5.75 17.09
C ARG A 87 -21.25 7.17 16.53
N ALA A 88 -21.02 8.18 17.36
CA ALA A 88 -20.88 9.57 16.91
C ALA A 88 -19.67 9.77 16.00
N ILE A 89 -18.53 9.15 16.31
CA ILE A 89 -17.33 9.20 15.46
C ILE A 89 -17.58 8.53 14.11
N ILE A 90 -18.20 7.35 14.11
CA ILE A 90 -18.50 6.62 12.86
C ILE A 90 -19.57 7.36 12.05
N ALA A 91 -20.56 7.98 12.68
CA ALA A 91 -21.55 8.81 11.99
C ALA A 91 -20.93 10.06 11.35
N GLY A 92 -19.84 10.60 11.93
CA GLY A 92 -19.07 11.68 11.30
C GLY A 92 -18.25 11.26 10.08
N CYS A 93 -18.28 9.97 9.71
CA CYS A 93 -17.51 9.39 8.61
C CYS A 93 -18.31 9.12 7.32
N SER A 94 -19.60 9.47 7.29
CA SER A 94 -20.45 9.38 6.10
C SER A 94 -20.36 10.63 5.23
#